data_AF-A0A816HFZ7-F1
#
_entry.id   AF-A0A816HFZ7-F1
#
_cell.length_a   1.000
_cell.length_b   1.000
_cell.length_c   1.000
_cell.angle_alpha   90.00
_cell.angle_beta   90.00
_cell.angle_gamma   90.00
#
_symmetry.space_group_name_H-M   'P 1'
#
loop_
_entity.id
_entity.type
_entity.pdbx_description
1 polymer ?
#
loop_
_entity_poly.entity_id
_entity_poly.type
_entity_poly.pdbx_seq_one_letter_code
_entity_poly.pdbx_strand_id
1 'polypeptide(L)'
;WLITAGTNAGVIREVGKALHNYRYKNRKHALDVPCIGIGSWKHTAGTEQLNGISKIVLDVALEKENRSMSASRQNTIEAIHMNIADEYIVRSYHSKQSEKGRWNLEPNHTHFLLFDGGSCTAEEVLLQRTEIEQHLRKINTTLITTDILTPIVMILVEGGVLSIRAVCQALETNVPLVVVKESGRAADLVADLYAHFNQIEIERTDSERRFLNKERNSDASHKEIRLNAIFQKHRAENGSWLDQVKDRLCRIMQQRRQLITIFKFDSERHHGNLEDAILEAL
;
A
#
# COMPACT_ATOMS: atom_id res chain seq x y z
N TRP A 1 -0.29 12.30 -1.94
CA TRP A 1 -0.74 11.91 -0.58
C TRP A 1 0.02 10.67 -0.14
N LEU A 2 0.19 10.46 1.16
CA LEU A 2 0.68 9.19 1.72
C LEU A 2 -0.51 8.41 2.29
N ILE A 3 -0.63 7.13 1.94
CA ILE A 3 -1.72 6.25 2.42
C ILE A 3 -1.10 5.07 3.16
N THR A 4 -1.49 4.90 4.42
CA THR A 4 -0.96 3.84 5.30
C THR A 4 -2.07 3.11 6.06
N ALA A 5 -1.71 2.17 6.93
CA ALA A 5 -2.66 1.54 7.85
C ALA A 5 -3.07 2.43 9.03
N GLY A 6 -2.39 3.57 9.25
CA GLY A 6 -2.69 4.51 10.34
C GLY A 6 -2.33 4.04 11.75
N THR A 7 -1.81 2.83 11.92
CA THR A 7 -1.48 2.28 13.24
C THR A 7 -0.10 2.73 13.71
N ASN A 8 0.05 2.99 15.01
CA ASN A 8 1.33 3.37 15.63
C ASN A 8 2.23 2.15 15.86
N ALA A 9 2.54 1.40 14.81
CA ALA A 9 3.33 0.18 14.88
C ALA A 9 4.18 -0.04 13.62
N GLY A 10 5.28 -0.78 13.76
CA GLY A 10 6.17 -1.17 12.67
C GLY A 10 6.59 0.03 11.79
N VAL A 11 6.55 -0.18 10.48
CA VAL A 11 6.91 0.82 9.46
C VAL A 11 6.07 2.10 9.58
N ILE A 12 4.80 1.99 9.94
CA ILE A 12 3.89 3.15 9.98
C ILE A 12 4.30 4.14 11.08
N ARG A 13 4.84 3.65 12.19
CA ARG A 13 5.45 4.51 13.23
C ARG A 13 6.68 5.26 12.70
N GLU A 14 7.50 4.62 11.88
CA GLU A 14 8.67 5.28 11.29
C GLU A 14 8.26 6.32 10.25
N VAL A 15 7.19 6.07 9.47
CA VAL A 15 6.54 7.09 8.62
C VAL A 15 6.06 8.28 9.44
N GLY A 16 5.43 8.01 10.60
CA GLY A 16 5.01 9.05 11.55
C GLY A 16 6.16 9.93 12.04
N LYS A 17 7.29 9.32 12.43
CA LYS A 17 8.50 10.06 12.83
C LYS A 17 9.09 10.87 11.67
N ALA A 18 9.10 10.32 10.45
CA ALA A 18 9.57 11.04 9.27
C ALA A 18 8.71 12.28 9.00
N LEU A 19 7.38 12.15 9.10
CA LEU A 19 6.44 13.27 9.01
C LEU A 19 6.68 14.31 10.10
N HIS A 20 6.85 13.88 11.36
CA HIS A 20 7.16 14.77 12.47
C HIS A 20 8.43 15.60 12.20
N ASN A 21 9.52 14.94 11.81
CA ASN A 21 10.79 15.57 11.50
C ASN A 21 10.69 16.54 10.33
N TYR A 22 9.96 16.15 9.26
CA TYR A 22 9.71 17.01 8.12
C TYR A 22 8.97 18.28 8.52
N ARG A 23 7.90 18.17 9.31
CA ARG A 23 7.10 19.30 9.80
C ARG A 23 7.89 20.22 10.71
N TYR A 24 8.69 19.65 11.61
CA TYR A 24 9.54 20.42 12.51
C TYR A 24 10.52 21.29 11.73
N LYS A 25 11.14 20.73 10.67
CA LYS A 25 12.08 21.45 9.78
C LYS A 25 11.37 22.42 8.83
N ASN A 26 10.14 22.11 8.39
CA ASN A 26 9.41 22.85 7.36
C ASN A 26 8.10 23.46 7.90
N ARG A 27 8.18 24.30 8.94
CA ARG A 27 6.99 24.82 9.65
C ARG A 27 5.93 25.48 8.75
N LYS A 28 6.35 26.17 7.68
CA LYS A 28 5.45 26.83 6.72
C LYS A 28 4.70 25.86 5.81
N HIS A 29 5.25 24.65 5.62
CA HIS A 29 4.75 23.60 4.74
C HIS A 29 4.37 22.34 5.52
N ALA A 30 4.11 22.49 6.82
CA ALA A 30 3.94 21.34 7.71
C ALA A 30 2.73 20.46 7.33
N LEU A 31 1.72 21.00 6.64
CA LEU A 31 0.53 20.26 6.22
C LEU A 31 0.53 19.90 4.73
N ASP A 32 1.61 20.19 4.01
CA ASP A 32 1.72 19.98 2.56
C ASP A 32 1.86 18.50 2.18
N VAL A 33 2.07 17.63 3.18
CA VAL A 33 2.09 16.18 3.01
C VAL A 33 0.89 15.56 3.74
N PRO A 34 -0.29 15.48 3.08
CA PRO A 34 -1.42 14.74 3.61
C PRO A 34 -1.05 13.26 3.78
N CYS A 35 -1.19 12.77 5.01
CA CYS A 35 -0.99 11.37 5.35
C CYS A 35 -2.30 10.80 5.94
N ILE A 36 -2.85 9.80 5.25
CA ILE A 36 -4.16 9.21 5.52
C ILE A 36 -3.95 7.79 6.05
N GLY A 37 -4.44 7.54 7.27
CA GLY A 37 -4.43 6.22 7.87
C GLY A 37 -5.75 5.49 7.61
N ILE A 38 -5.71 4.35 6.94
CA ILE A 38 -6.91 3.54 6.65
C ILE A 38 -6.90 2.30 7.54
N GLY A 39 -7.91 2.17 8.39
CA GLY A 39 -7.96 1.14 9.42
C GLY A 39 -9.36 0.68 9.77
N SER A 40 -9.45 -0.23 10.75
CA SER A 40 -10.72 -0.71 11.30
C SER A 40 -11.07 0.05 12.57
N TRP A 41 -12.30 0.53 12.68
CA TRP A 41 -12.83 1.14 13.91
C TRP A 41 -12.75 0.15 15.09
N LYS A 42 -13.21 -1.09 14.87
CA LYS A 42 -13.21 -2.17 15.89
C LYS A 42 -11.82 -2.47 16.46
N HIS A 43 -10.79 -2.44 15.61
CA HIS A 43 -9.40 -2.73 16.01
C HIS A 43 -8.61 -1.49 16.40
N THR A 44 -9.24 -0.31 16.46
CA THR A 44 -8.61 0.91 16.95
C THR A 44 -8.82 1.01 18.45
N ALA A 45 -7.74 1.21 19.22
CA ALA A 45 -7.78 1.42 20.66
C ALA A 45 -8.28 2.83 20.97
N GLY A 46 -9.06 3.00 22.04
CA GLY A 46 -9.51 4.33 22.48
C GLY A 46 -10.69 4.91 21.72
N THR A 47 -11.39 4.13 20.88
CA THR A 47 -12.52 4.63 20.07
C THR A 47 -13.68 5.16 20.90
N GLU A 48 -13.81 4.76 22.16
CA GLU A 48 -14.81 5.33 23.07
C GLU A 48 -14.59 6.83 23.36
N GLN A 49 -13.36 7.33 23.23
CA GLN A 49 -13.05 8.77 23.30
C GLN A 49 -13.55 9.53 22.06
N LEU A 50 -13.81 8.79 20.98
CA LEU A 50 -14.28 9.28 19.69
C LEU A 50 -15.80 9.03 19.50
N ASN A 51 -16.49 8.54 20.53
CA ASN A 51 -17.95 8.34 20.48
C ASN A 51 -18.68 9.69 20.32
N GLY A 52 -19.82 9.66 19.63
CA GLY A 52 -20.62 10.85 19.32
C GLY A 52 -20.28 11.53 17.99
N ILE A 53 -19.40 10.94 17.18
CA ILE A 53 -19.14 11.34 15.78
C ILE A 53 -20.29 10.90 14.85
N SER A 54 -21.18 10.02 15.29
CA SER A 54 -22.25 9.47 14.45
C SER A 54 -23.33 10.49 14.12
N LYS A 55 -23.48 10.73 12.80
CA LYS A 55 -24.71 11.08 12.04
C LYS A 55 -24.75 12.42 11.28
N ILE A 56 -23.62 12.90 10.72
CA ILE A 56 -23.68 14.15 9.92
C ILE A 56 -23.28 13.98 8.44
N VAL A 57 -22.40 13.04 8.06
CA VAL A 57 -21.82 13.08 6.70
C VAL A 57 -22.49 12.13 5.68
N LEU A 58 -23.04 10.99 6.11
CA LEU A 58 -23.57 9.98 5.17
C LEU A 58 -25.04 10.20 4.78
N ASP A 59 -25.90 10.62 5.71
CA ASP A 59 -27.34 10.81 5.43
C ASP A 59 -27.56 11.94 4.38
N VAL A 60 -26.76 13.01 4.42
CA VAL A 60 -26.83 14.12 3.46
C VAL A 60 -26.35 13.71 2.06
N ALA A 61 -25.35 12.81 1.97
CA ALA A 61 -24.82 12.33 0.70
C ALA A 61 -25.76 11.31 0.03
N LEU A 62 -26.30 10.37 0.81
CA LEU A 62 -27.20 9.31 0.34
C LEU A 62 -28.58 9.85 -0.11
N GLU A 63 -29.10 10.90 0.52
CA GLU A 63 -30.37 11.52 0.10
C GLU A 63 -30.27 12.27 -1.23
N LYS A 64 -29.09 12.78 -1.60
CA LYS A 64 -28.90 13.55 -2.84
C LYS A 64 -28.56 12.68 -4.05
N GLU A 65 -27.86 11.57 -3.85
CA GLU A 65 -27.57 10.61 -4.93
C GLU A 65 -28.87 9.98 -5.50
N ASN A 66 -29.86 9.75 -4.62
CA ASN A 66 -31.19 9.30 -5.03
C ASN A 66 -32.07 10.38 -5.68
N ARG A 67 -31.68 11.67 -5.63
CA ARG A 67 -32.49 12.79 -6.16
C ARG A 67 -31.89 13.50 -7.37
N SER A 68 -30.63 13.24 -7.74
CA SER A 68 -29.95 14.03 -8.78
C SER A 68 -29.15 13.18 -9.78
N MET A 69 -29.88 12.49 -10.65
CA MET A 69 -29.37 11.89 -11.89
C MET A 69 -28.99 12.91 -12.99
N SER A 70 -28.96 14.23 -12.70
CA SER A 70 -28.78 15.27 -13.72
C SER A 70 -27.93 16.49 -13.33
N ALA A 71 -27.32 16.55 -12.14
CA ALA A 71 -26.48 17.68 -11.74
C ALA A 71 -24.99 17.35 -11.90
N SER A 72 -24.22 18.29 -12.46
CA SER A 72 -22.76 18.26 -12.52
C SER A 72 -22.16 17.87 -11.16
N ARG A 73 -21.30 16.83 -11.15
CA ARG A 73 -20.60 16.33 -9.95
C ARG A 73 -19.92 17.45 -9.13
N GLN A 74 -19.47 18.52 -9.78
CA GLN A 74 -18.83 19.67 -9.14
C GLN A 74 -19.76 20.37 -8.13
N ASN A 75 -21.04 20.55 -8.48
CA ASN A 75 -22.03 21.22 -7.63
C ASN A 75 -22.40 20.36 -6.41
N THR A 76 -22.34 19.03 -6.54
CA THR A 76 -22.60 18.09 -5.45
C THR A 76 -21.46 18.13 -4.42
N ILE A 77 -20.21 18.21 -4.88
CA ILE A 77 -19.03 18.30 -4.00
C ILE A 77 -19.00 19.65 -3.27
N GLU A 78 -19.26 20.76 -3.96
CA GLU A 78 -19.33 22.09 -3.33
C GLU A 78 -20.46 22.18 -2.29
N ALA A 79 -21.63 21.58 -2.56
CA ALA A 79 -22.73 21.53 -1.59
C ALA A 79 -22.45 20.61 -0.38
N ILE A 80 -21.66 19.55 -0.55
CA ILE A 80 -21.17 18.72 0.57
C ILE A 80 -20.16 19.52 1.40
N HIS A 81 -19.21 20.20 0.75
CA HIS A 81 -18.23 21.05 1.43
C HIS A 81 -18.86 22.20 2.23
N MET A 82 -19.92 22.84 1.70
CA MET A 82 -20.59 23.95 2.41
C MET A 82 -21.43 23.49 3.62
N ASN A 83 -21.95 22.27 3.63
CA ASN A 83 -22.72 21.75 4.78
C ASN A 83 -21.88 21.04 5.85
N ILE A 84 -20.63 20.65 5.55
CA ILE A 84 -19.70 20.07 6.53
C ILE A 84 -19.10 21.17 7.44
N ALA A 85 -19.10 22.43 6.98
CA ALA A 85 -18.43 23.53 7.66
C ALA A 85 -18.99 23.88 9.05
N ASP A 86 -20.23 23.49 9.37
CA ASP A 86 -20.93 23.98 10.57
C ASP A 86 -20.89 23.06 11.81
N GLU A 87 -20.26 21.88 11.77
CA GLU A 87 -20.19 21.04 12.99
C GLU A 87 -18.93 20.15 13.09
N TYR A 88 -17.75 20.79 13.11
CA TYR A 88 -16.53 20.08 13.51
C TYR A 88 -16.56 19.73 14.99
N ILE A 89 -16.69 18.45 15.31
CA ILE A 89 -16.61 17.95 16.68
C ILE A 89 -15.13 17.81 17.06
N VAL A 90 -14.66 18.68 17.97
CA VAL A 90 -13.31 18.55 18.54
C VAL A 90 -13.32 17.48 19.64
N ARG A 91 -12.40 16.51 19.52
CA ARG A 91 -12.15 15.47 20.52
C ARG A 91 -10.66 15.29 20.76
N SER A 92 -10.30 15.09 22.02
CA SER A 92 -8.96 14.67 22.39
C SER A 92 -8.88 13.15 22.32
N TYR A 93 -7.87 12.64 21.62
CA TYR A 93 -7.55 11.22 21.57
C TYR A 93 -6.22 10.99 22.27
N HIS A 94 -6.23 10.11 23.28
CA HIS A 94 -5.02 9.68 23.96
C HIS A 94 -4.78 8.20 23.68
N SER A 95 -3.55 7.89 23.26
CA SER A 95 -3.11 6.50 23.09
C SER A 95 -3.27 5.75 24.41
N LYS A 96 -3.91 4.59 24.35
CA LYS A 96 -4.07 3.70 25.50
C LYS A 96 -2.93 2.68 25.51
N GLN A 97 -2.75 1.99 26.64
CA GLN A 97 -1.96 0.77 26.61
C GLN A 97 -2.53 -0.18 25.56
N SER A 98 -1.67 -0.91 24.85
CA SER A 98 -2.07 -1.83 23.80
C SER A 98 -3.00 -2.89 24.36
N GLU A 99 -4.30 -2.74 24.10
CA GLU A 99 -5.29 -3.78 24.37
C GLU A 99 -5.10 -4.92 23.36
N LYS A 100 -5.29 -6.17 23.79
CA LYS A 100 -5.06 -7.33 22.92
C LYS A 100 -5.94 -7.25 21.68
N GLY A 101 -5.30 -7.15 20.50
CA GLY A 101 -6.00 -7.04 19.21
C GLY A 101 -6.45 -5.64 18.82
N ARG A 102 -6.13 -4.59 19.61
CA ARG A 102 -6.39 -3.20 19.25
C ARG A 102 -5.09 -2.40 19.14
N TRP A 103 -5.09 -1.42 18.25
CA TRP A 103 -3.91 -0.61 17.90
C TRP A 103 -4.19 0.87 18.13
N ASN A 104 -3.19 1.59 18.65
CA ASN A 104 -3.26 3.04 18.73
C ASN A 104 -3.10 3.65 17.33
N LEU A 105 -3.78 4.77 17.11
CA LEU A 105 -3.58 5.59 15.92
C LEU A 105 -2.21 6.28 15.98
N GLU A 106 -1.58 6.45 14.80
CA GLU A 106 -0.29 7.13 14.69
C GLU A 106 -0.48 8.66 14.77
N PRO A 107 0.08 9.34 15.78
CA PRO A 107 -0.26 10.73 16.08
C PRO A 107 0.18 11.76 15.03
N ASN A 108 1.09 11.42 14.11
CA ASN A 108 1.58 12.35 13.08
C ASN A 108 0.82 12.22 11.74
N HIS A 109 -0.17 11.33 11.64
CA HIS A 109 -1.09 11.32 10.50
C HIS A 109 -2.02 12.54 10.51
N THR A 110 -2.43 12.97 9.32
CA THR A 110 -3.35 14.13 9.18
C THR A 110 -4.82 13.73 9.22
N HIS A 111 -5.13 12.55 8.71
CA HIS A 111 -6.50 12.08 8.51
C HIS A 111 -6.57 10.58 8.78
N PHE A 112 -7.75 10.11 9.19
CA PHE A 112 -8.04 8.70 9.36
C PHE A 112 -9.36 8.32 8.69
N LEU A 113 -9.36 7.20 8.00
CA LEU A 113 -10.56 6.53 7.49
C LEU A 113 -10.71 5.21 8.25
N LEU A 114 -11.68 5.15 9.15
CA LEU A 114 -11.91 3.99 10.01
C LEU A 114 -13.21 3.30 9.62
N PHE A 115 -13.10 2.06 9.13
CA PHE A 115 -14.25 1.27 8.70
C PHE A 115 -14.93 0.57 9.88
N ASP A 116 -16.25 0.71 9.95
CA ASP A 116 -17.10 0.06 10.96
C ASP A 116 -18.04 -0.95 10.29
N GLY A 117 -17.58 -2.19 10.13
CA GLY A 117 -18.30 -3.27 9.45
C GLY A 117 -18.83 -4.39 10.37
N GLY A 118 -18.76 -4.24 11.70
CA GLY A 118 -19.14 -5.29 12.67
C GLY A 118 -18.16 -6.49 12.76
N SER A 119 -17.83 -7.10 11.62
CA SER A 119 -16.64 -7.94 11.40
C SER A 119 -15.77 -7.23 10.37
N CYS A 120 -14.66 -6.65 10.81
CA CYS A 120 -13.76 -5.92 9.91
C CYS A 120 -12.37 -6.50 10.10
N THR A 121 -12.15 -7.68 9.51
CA THR A 121 -10.86 -8.35 9.43
C THR A 121 -9.84 -7.46 8.72
N ALA A 122 -8.56 -7.72 8.93
CA ALA A 122 -7.51 -6.97 8.24
C ALA A 122 -7.55 -7.13 6.71
N GLU A 123 -8.14 -8.24 6.21
CA GLU A 123 -8.32 -8.47 4.78
C GLU A 123 -9.42 -7.60 4.18
N GLU A 124 -10.54 -7.42 4.88
CA GLU A 124 -11.63 -6.54 4.45
C GLU A 124 -11.18 -5.08 4.40
N VAL A 125 -10.42 -4.63 5.40
CA VAL A 125 -9.83 -3.28 5.40
C VAL A 125 -8.90 -3.09 4.19
N LEU A 126 -8.10 -4.11 3.89
CA LEU A 126 -7.18 -4.07 2.75
C LEU A 126 -7.92 -4.05 1.40
N LEU A 127 -9.04 -4.78 1.28
CA LEU A 127 -9.90 -4.73 0.11
C LEU A 127 -10.50 -3.33 -0.07
N GLN A 128 -11.07 -2.75 0.99
CA GLN A 128 -11.64 -1.40 0.96
C GLN A 128 -10.58 -0.34 0.63
N ARG A 129 -9.37 -0.49 1.16
CA ARG A 129 -8.22 0.36 0.78
C ARG A 129 -7.93 0.26 -0.71
N THR A 130 -7.89 -0.95 -1.26
CA THR A 130 -7.65 -1.18 -2.69
C THR A 130 -8.73 -0.51 -3.55
N GLU A 131 -10.00 -0.62 -3.15
CA GLU A 131 -11.11 0.05 -3.83
C GLU A 131 -10.97 1.57 -3.79
N ILE A 132 -10.62 2.16 -2.64
CA ILE A 132 -10.34 3.59 -2.53
C ILE A 132 -9.21 3.99 -3.47
N GLU A 133 -8.09 3.29 -3.45
CA GLU A 133 -6.94 3.57 -4.31
C GLU A 133 -7.35 3.53 -5.80
N GLN A 134 -8.13 2.53 -6.23
CA GLN A 134 -8.64 2.46 -7.60
C GLN A 134 -9.58 3.62 -7.96
N HIS A 135 -10.41 4.07 -7.03
CA HIS A 135 -11.27 5.24 -7.25
C HIS A 135 -10.43 6.51 -7.37
N LEU A 136 -9.43 6.70 -6.49
CA LEU A 136 -8.53 7.86 -6.54
C LEU A 136 -7.80 7.97 -7.88
N ARG A 137 -7.43 6.85 -8.53
CA ARG A 137 -6.81 6.87 -9.87
C ARG A 137 -7.70 7.53 -10.92
N LYS A 138 -9.02 7.37 -10.80
CA LYS A 138 -10.02 7.87 -11.75
C LYS A 138 -10.46 9.31 -11.47
N ILE A 139 -10.09 9.85 -10.31
CA ILE A 139 -10.38 11.25 -9.99
C ILE A 139 -9.41 12.11 -10.81
N ASN A 140 -9.91 12.69 -11.91
CA ASN A 140 -9.17 13.68 -12.69
C ASN A 140 -9.00 14.94 -11.84
N THR A 141 -7.75 15.26 -11.50
CA THR A 141 -7.39 16.40 -10.64
C THR A 141 -7.05 17.67 -11.43
N THR A 142 -7.12 17.65 -12.77
CA THR A 142 -6.78 18.81 -13.60
C THR A 142 -8.01 19.41 -14.28
N LEU A 143 -8.10 20.74 -14.24
CA LEU A 143 -9.02 21.56 -15.06
C LEU A 143 -8.68 21.52 -16.56
N ILE A 144 -7.74 20.67 -16.95
CA ILE A 144 -7.19 20.54 -18.29
C ILE A 144 -7.80 19.29 -18.92
N THR A 145 -8.30 19.43 -20.14
CA THR A 145 -9.03 18.44 -20.94
C THR A 145 -8.15 17.27 -21.39
N THR A 146 -7.47 16.59 -20.46
CA THR A 146 -6.69 15.38 -20.74
C THR A 146 -7.06 14.30 -19.73
N ASP A 147 -7.42 13.12 -20.22
CA ASP A 147 -7.79 11.93 -19.43
C ASP A 147 -6.58 11.30 -18.73
N ILE A 148 -5.82 12.09 -17.98
CA ILE A 148 -4.65 11.63 -17.24
C ILE A 148 -5.10 11.13 -15.86
N LEU A 149 -5.00 9.80 -15.67
CA LEU A 149 -5.26 9.15 -14.38
C LEU A 149 -4.24 9.60 -13.34
N THR A 150 -4.67 9.71 -12.08
CA THR A 150 -3.76 9.98 -10.96
C THR A 150 -2.84 8.76 -10.75
N PRO A 151 -1.51 8.89 -10.86
CA PRO A 151 -0.59 7.78 -10.63
C PRO A 151 -0.59 7.36 -9.16
N ILE A 152 -0.52 6.05 -8.91
CA ILE A 152 -0.36 5.46 -7.58
C ILE A 152 0.78 4.47 -7.66
N VAL A 153 1.66 4.51 -6.66
CA VAL A 153 2.79 3.60 -6.46
C VAL A 153 2.74 3.05 -5.05
N MET A 154 3.03 1.75 -4.90
CA MET A 154 3.17 1.10 -3.60
C MET A 154 4.65 1.01 -3.23
N ILE A 155 4.99 1.32 -1.98
CA ILE A 155 6.35 1.10 -1.44
C ILE A 155 6.27 -0.01 -0.40
N LEU A 156 7.07 -1.05 -0.57
CA LEU A 156 7.22 -2.16 0.35
C LEU A 156 8.52 -2.03 1.14
N VAL A 157 8.39 -1.83 2.45
CA VAL A 157 9.47 -1.86 3.44
C VAL A 157 9.08 -2.89 4.48
N GLU A 158 9.94 -3.86 4.76
CA GLU A 158 9.59 -5.03 5.56
C GLU A 158 8.25 -5.69 5.13
N GLY A 159 7.61 -6.41 6.03
CA GLY A 159 6.21 -6.78 5.93
C GLY A 159 5.93 -8.18 6.46
N GLY A 160 4.66 -8.57 6.40
CA GLY A 160 4.21 -9.93 6.72
C GLY A 160 3.16 -10.39 5.73
N VAL A 161 2.31 -11.34 6.15
CA VAL A 161 1.26 -11.94 5.30
C VAL A 161 0.35 -10.90 4.67
N LEU A 162 -0.07 -9.89 5.43
CA LEU A 162 -0.95 -8.82 4.93
C LEU A 162 -0.22 -7.92 3.92
N SER A 163 1.08 -7.67 4.11
CA SER A 163 1.89 -6.89 3.17
C SER A 163 2.03 -7.64 1.84
N ILE A 164 2.23 -8.96 1.87
CA ILE A 164 2.25 -9.78 0.66
C ILE A 164 0.89 -9.77 -0.05
N ARG A 165 -0.22 -9.89 0.70
CA ARG A 165 -1.55 -9.78 0.10
C ARG A 165 -1.78 -8.43 -0.56
N ALA A 166 -1.33 -7.35 0.08
CA ALA A 166 -1.39 -5.99 -0.47
C ALA A 166 -0.55 -5.86 -1.74
N VAL A 167 0.67 -6.41 -1.76
CA VAL A 167 1.53 -6.49 -2.95
C VAL A 167 0.82 -7.23 -4.08
N CYS A 168 0.21 -8.38 -3.79
CA CYS A 168 -0.53 -9.13 -4.80
C CYS A 168 -1.67 -8.31 -5.41
N GLN A 169 -2.48 -7.64 -4.57
CA GLN A 169 -3.59 -6.79 -5.03
C GLN A 169 -3.10 -5.56 -5.81
N ALA A 170 -2.03 -4.91 -5.37
CA ALA A 170 -1.43 -3.78 -6.07
C ALA A 170 -1.00 -4.20 -7.49
N LEU A 171 -0.25 -5.30 -7.62
CA LEU A 171 0.24 -5.79 -8.91
C LEU A 171 -0.90 -6.30 -9.82
N GLU A 172 -1.91 -6.97 -9.26
CA GLU A 172 -3.11 -7.39 -9.99
C GLU A 172 -3.90 -6.20 -10.56
N THR A 173 -3.85 -5.05 -9.87
CA THR A 173 -4.55 -3.82 -10.24
C THR A 173 -3.65 -2.81 -10.99
N ASN A 174 -2.50 -3.27 -11.49
CA ASN A 174 -1.51 -2.46 -12.21
C ASN A 174 -1.00 -1.25 -11.41
N VAL A 175 -0.84 -1.38 -10.10
CA VAL A 175 -0.12 -0.41 -9.27
C VAL A 175 1.36 -0.82 -9.24
N PRO A 176 2.28 0.02 -9.73
CA PRO A 176 3.71 -0.23 -9.62
C PRO A 176 4.17 -0.37 -8.17
N LEU A 177 5.18 -1.20 -7.96
CA LEU A 177 5.72 -1.56 -6.65
C LEU A 177 7.21 -1.24 -6.57
N VAL A 178 7.60 -0.41 -5.62
CA VAL A 178 8.98 -0.22 -5.21
C VAL A 178 9.26 -1.09 -3.98
N VAL A 179 10.23 -1.99 -4.08
CA VAL A 179 10.62 -2.88 -2.98
C VAL A 179 11.96 -2.42 -2.43
N VAL A 180 12.00 -2.11 -1.13
CA VAL A 180 13.25 -1.77 -0.44
C VAL A 180 13.94 -3.07 -0.02
N LYS A 181 14.90 -3.52 -0.83
CA LYS A 181 15.70 -4.72 -0.55
C LYS A 181 16.58 -4.50 0.68
N GLU A 182 16.79 -5.57 1.43
CA GLU A 182 17.49 -5.62 2.72
C GLU A 182 16.76 -4.87 3.84
N SER A 183 15.48 -4.54 3.64
CA SER A 183 14.64 -4.04 4.73
C SER A 183 14.09 -5.18 5.60
N GLY A 184 13.99 -6.41 5.09
CA GLY A 184 13.61 -7.60 5.85
C GLY A 184 12.30 -8.28 5.43
N ARG A 185 12.07 -9.50 5.92
CA ARG A 185 10.80 -10.25 5.85
C ARG A 185 10.19 -10.29 4.44
N ALA A 186 8.97 -9.75 4.27
CA ALA A 186 8.24 -9.77 3.01
C ALA A 186 8.97 -9.03 1.88
N ALA A 187 9.64 -7.92 2.17
CA ALA A 187 10.36 -7.15 1.16
C ALA A 187 11.51 -7.96 0.56
N ASP A 188 12.28 -8.65 1.39
CA ASP A 188 13.42 -9.46 0.94
C ASP A 188 12.97 -10.73 0.22
N LEU A 189 11.87 -11.34 0.66
CA LEU A 189 11.23 -12.42 -0.08
C LEU A 189 10.84 -11.99 -1.50
N VAL A 190 10.15 -10.86 -1.63
CA VAL A 190 9.71 -10.32 -2.93
C VAL A 190 10.92 -9.98 -3.80
N ALA A 191 11.98 -9.38 -3.23
CA ALA A 191 13.20 -9.05 -3.95
C ALA A 191 13.97 -10.29 -4.43
N ASP A 192 14.09 -11.33 -3.60
CA ASP A 192 14.75 -12.59 -3.96
C ASP A 192 13.96 -13.34 -5.05
N LEU A 193 12.62 -13.35 -4.96
CA LEU A 193 11.76 -13.91 -5.99
C LEU A 193 11.89 -13.14 -7.31
N TYR A 194 11.87 -11.82 -7.26
CA TYR A 194 12.07 -10.98 -8.45
C TYR A 194 13.39 -11.33 -9.16
N ALA A 195 14.49 -11.41 -8.42
CA ALA A 195 15.80 -11.76 -8.98
C ALA A 195 15.78 -13.15 -9.63
N HIS A 196 15.13 -14.13 -8.99
CA HIS A 196 14.98 -15.48 -9.54
C HIS A 196 14.21 -15.51 -10.86
N PHE A 197 13.05 -14.85 -10.94
CA PHE A 197 12.24 -14.81 -12.16
C PHE A 197 12.88 -13.97 -13.27
N ASN A 198 13.59 -12.90 -12.93
CA ASN A 198 14.34 -12.10 -13.89
C ASN A 198 15.48 -12.92 -14.52
N GLN A 199 16.21 -13.70 -13.70
CA GLN A 199 17.26 -14.60 -14.18
C GLN A 199 16.70 -15.66 -15.15
N ILE A 200 15.53 -16.24 -14.86
CA ILE A 200 14.86 -17.20 -15.74
C ILE A 200 14.52 -16.55 -17.10
N GLU A 201 14.06 -15.30 -17.10
CA GLU A 201 13.75 -14.59 -18.34
C GLU A 201 15.01 -14.34 -19.19
N ILE A 202 16.09 -13.85 -18.56
CA ILE A 202 17.37 -13.60 -19.24
C ILE A 202 17.88 -14.91 -19.89
N GLU A 203 17.88 -16.02 -19.14
CA GLU A 203 18.27 -17.33 -19.65
C GLU A 203 17.40 -17.80 -20.81
N ARG A 204 16.09 -17.52 -20.79
CA ARG A 204 15.17 -17.85 -21.88
C ARG A 204 15.49 -17.04 -23.13
N THR A 205 15.69 -15.73 -23.01
CA THR A 205 16.03 -14.85 -24.13
C THR A 205 17.39 -15.20 -24.74
N ASP A 206 18.39 -15.51 -23.92
CA ASP A 206 19.71 -15.93 -24.40
C ASP A 206 19.67 -17.31 -25.09
N SER A 207 18.85 -18.23 -24.60
CA SER A 207 18.66 -19.55 -25.22
C SER A 207 17.93 -19.45 -26.56
N GLU A 208 16.93 -18.56 -26.68
CA GLU A 208 16.27 -18.24 -27.95
C GLU A 208 17.24 -17.57 -28.93
N ARG A 209 18.16 -16.73 -28.46
CA ARG A 209 19.21 -16.17 -29.32
C ARG A 209 20.22 -17.21 -29.80
N ARG A 210 20.40 -18.31 -29.06
CA ARG A 210 21.42 -19.35 -29.30
C ARG A 210 20.86 -20.62 -29.96
N PHE A 211 19.72 -20.59 -30.65
CA PHE A 211 18.99 -21.79 -31.10
C PHE A 211 19.83 -23.00 -31.55
N LEU A 212 19.32 -24.16 -31.11
CA LEU A 212 19.74 -25.55 -31.35
C LEU A 212 20.88 -26.07 -30.47
N ASN A 213 20.59 -26.35 -29.19
CA ASN A 213 20.79 -27.72 -28.70
C ASN A 213 20.11 -28.04 -27.36
N LYS A 214 19.80 -29.34 -27.25
CA LYS A 214 19.17 -30.07 -26.15
C LYS A 214 19.76 -29.74 -24.78
N GLU A 215 18.88 -29.41 -23.83
CA GLU A 215 18.55 -30.20 -22.62
C GLU A 215 17.55 -29.41 -21.78
N ARG A 216 16.24 -29.71 -21.90
CA ARG A 216 15.19 -28.98 -21.16
C ARG A 216 14.90 -29.55 -19.75
N ASN A 217 15.32 -30.79 -19.47
CA ASN A 217 14.90 -31.48 -18.24
C ASN A 217 15.80 -31.21 -17.02
N SER A 218 17.10 -30.96 -17.21
CA SER A 218 18.03 -30.63 -16.12
C SER A 218 17.79 -29.21 -15.59
N ASP A 219 17.49 -28.26 -16.48
CA ASP A 219 17.30 -26.84 -16.14
C ASP A 219 16.03 -26.56 -15.32
N ALA A 220 14.89 -27.19 -15.68
CA ALA A 220 13.65 -27.04 -14.93
C ALA A 220 13.78 -27.49 -13.46
N SER A 221 14.51 -28.58 -13.22
CA SER A 221 14.79 -29.09 -11.87
C SER A 221 15.63 -28.10 -11.06
N HIS A 222 16.66 -27.48 -11.66
CA HIS A 222 17.49 -26.49 -10.97
C HIS A 222 16.71 -25.21 -10.63
N LYS A 223 15.80 -24.77 -11.50
CA LYS A 223 14.93 -23.61 -11.26
C LYS A 223 14.02 -23.86 -10.05
N GLU A 224 13.38 -25.02 -10.01
CA GLU A 224 12.52 -25.43 -8.88
C GLU A 224 13.32 -25.58 -7.57
N ILE A 225 14.54 -26.11 -7.62
CA ILE A 225 15.44 -26.19 -6.45
C ILE A 225 15.76 -24.79 -5.92
N ARG A 226 16.13 -23.84 -6.79
CA ARG A 226 16.42 -22.45 -6.39
C ARG A 226 15.18 -21.79 -5.79
N LEU A 227 14.01 -21.95 -6.42
CA LEU A 227 12.76 -21.40 -5.90
C LEU A 227 12.45 -21.94 -4.50
N ASN A 228 12.55 -23.25 -4.31
CA ASN A 228 12.33 -23.87 -3.01
C ASN A 228 13.35 -23.42 -1.96
N ALA A 229 14.61 -23.21 -2.33
CA ALA A 229 15.62 -22.66 -1.44
C ALA A 229 15.29 -21.23 -0.98
N ILE A 230 14.73 -20.38 -1.86
CA ILE A 230 14.26 -19.03 -1.49
C ILE A 230 13.13 -19.14 -0.45
N PHE A 231 12.11 -19.95 -0.73
CA PHE A 231 11.01 -20.14 0.21
C PHE A 231 11.47 -20.74 1.54
N GLN A 232 12.41 -21.67 1.53
CA GLN A 232 12.97 -22.27 2.73
C GLN A 232 13.76 -21.25 3.56
N LYS A 233 14.61 -20.43 2.93
CA LYS A 233 15.33 -19.32 3.57
C LYS A 233 14.35 -18.39 4.30
N HIS A 234 13.29 -17.98 3.61
CA HIS A 234 12.32 -17.02 4.13
C HIS A 234 11.29 -17.63 5.08
N ARG A 235 11.18 -18.97 5.17
CA ARG A 235 10.23 -19.66 6.06
C ARG A 235 10.52 -19.42 7.53
N ALA A 236 11.78 -19.27 7.93
CA ALA A 236 12.14 -19.03 9.33
C ALA A 236 11.64 -17.65 9.82
N GLU A 237 11.73 -16.64 8.96
CA GLU A 237 11.34 -15.25 9.27
C GLU A 237 9.84 -15.00 9.08
N ASN A 238 9.21 -15.72 8.15
CA ASN A 238 7.81 -15.51 7.80
C ASN A 238 6.90 -16.56 8.46
N GLY A 239 7.32 -17.81 8.66
CA GLY A 239 6.50 -18.88 9.24
C GLY A 239 5.66 -19.64 8.21
N SER A 240 4.69 -20.44 8.67
CA SER A 240 3.93 -21.39 7.84
C SER A 240 2.94 -20.74 6.86
N TRP A 241 2.54 -19.48 7.06
CA TRP A 241 1.63 -18.80 6.12
C TRP A 241 2.26 -18.59 4.73
N LEU A 242 3.59 -18.62 4.64
CA LEU A 242 4.32 -18.50 3.40
C LEU A 242 3.89 -19.58 2.38
N ASP A 243 3.58 -20.78 2.86
CA ASP A 243 3.09 -21.89 2.02
C ASP A 243 1.73 -21.56 1.38
N GLN A 244 0.87 -20.79 2.08
CA GLN A 244 -0.47 -20.42 1.59
C GLN A 244 -0.42 -19.36 0.47
N VAL A 245 0.64 -18.56 0.42
CA VAL A 245 0.77 -17.47 -0.57
C VAL A 245 1.74 -17.80 -1.71
N LYS A 246 2.52 -18.88 -1.58
CA LYS A 246 3.56 -19.29 -2.53
C LYS A 246 3.07 -19.29 -3.98
N ASP A 247 1.99 -20.01 -4.25
CA ASP A 247 1.49 -20.17 -5.63
C ASP A 247 1.00 -18.84 -6.22
N ARG A 248 0.37 -17.99 -5.40
CA ARG A 248 -0.10 -16.67 -5.84
C ARG A 248 1.07 -15.74 -6.12
N LEU A 249 2.07 -15.70 -5.24
CA LEU A 249 3.28 -14.91 -5.43
C LEU A 249 4.04 -15.33 -6.69
N CYS A 250 4.28 -16.63 -6.89
CA CYS A 250 4.97 -17.13 -8.09
C CYS A 250 4.21 -16.75 -9.37
N ARG A 251 2.88 -16.89 -9.39
CA ARG A 251 2.05 -16.51 -10.54
C ARG A 251 2.17 -15.01 -10.84
N ILE A 252 2.09 -14.17 -9.83
CA ILE A 252 2.18 -12.71 -9.99
C ILE A 252 3.58 -12.31 -10.46
N MET A 253 4.65 -12.90 -9.91
CA MET A 253 6.02 -12.65 -10.36
C MET A 253 6.21 -13.01 -11.84
N GLN A 254 5.62 -14.12 -12.31
CA GLN A 254 5.69 -14.50 -13.72
C GLN A 254 4.94 -13.52 -14.64
N GLN A 255 3.82 -12.96 -14.19
CA GLN A 255 2.91 -12.16 -15.03
C GLN A 255 3.12 -10.64 -14.94
N ARG A 256 3.62 -10.15 -13.80
CA ARG A 256 3.60 -8.74 -13.42
C ARG A 256 4.95 -8.19 -12.92
N ARG A 257 6.06 -8.94 -13.06
CA ARG A 257 7.39 -8.46 -12.59
C ARG A 257 7.80 -7.11 -13.18
N GLN A 258 7.35 -6.76 -14.38
CA GLN A 258 7.67 -5.49 -15.03
C GLN A 258 7.15 -4.26 -14.27
N LEU A 259 6.24 -4.45 -13.32
CA LEU A 259 5.74 -3.41 -12.43
C LEU A 259 6.55 -3.29 -11.13
N ILE A 260 7.58 -4.12 -10.95
CA ILE A 260 8.37 -4.18 -9.72
C ILE A 260 9.74 -3.53 -9.95
N THR A 261 10.03 -2.53 -9.13
CA THR A 261 11.32 -1.84 -9.07
C THR A 261 12.01 -2.21 -7.76
N ILE A 262 13.22 -2.76 -7.83
CA ILE A 262 14.01 -3.12 -6.64
C ILE A 262 14.93 -1.97 -6.26
N PHE A 263 14.64 -1.32 -5.14
CA PHE A 263 15.49 -0.30 -4.56
C PHE A 263 16.43 -0.92 -3.53
N LYS A 264 17.73 -0.67 -3.67
CA LYS A 264 18.74 -1.06 -2.68
C LYS A 264 19.45 0.20 -2.20
N PHE A 265 19.61 0.33 -0.89
CA PHE A 265 20.46 1.38 -0.32
C PHE A 265 21.92 1.10 -0.71
N ASP A 266 22.51 2.00 -1.49
CA ASP A 266 23.95 2.05 -1.73
C ASP A 266 24.54 3.20 -0.91
N SER A 267 25.30 2.88 0.13
CA SER A 267 25.98 3.88 0.96
C SER A 267 27.15 4.54 0.24
N GLU A 268 27.67 3.94 -0.83
CA GLU A 268 28.89 4.37 -1.53
C GLU A 268 28.60 5.16 -2.81
N ARG A 269 27.45 4.94 -3.45
CA ARG A 269 27.04 5.66 -4.65
C ARG A 269 25.93 6.64 -4.33
N HIS A 270 26.20 7.94 -4.50
CA HIS A 270 25.19 9.01 -4.49
C HIS A 270 24.21 8.95 -5.69
N HIS A 271 24.11 7.81 -6.39
CA HIS A 271 23.24 7.65 -7.55
C HIS A 271 22.06 6.73 -7.21
N GLY A 272 20.86 7.30 -7.29
CA GLY A 272 19.58 6.65 -7.01
C GLY A 272 19.11 6.90 -5.58
N ASN A 273 18.41 8.01 -5.34
CA ASN A 273 17.65 8.13 -4.10
C ASN A 273 16.32 7.35 -4.23
N LEU A 274 15.59 7.18 -3.13
CA LEU A 274 14.30 6.48 -3.19
C LEU A 274 13.29 7.18 -4.11
N GLU A 275 13.43 8.50 -4.31
CA GLU A 275 12.56 9.30 -5.17
C GLU A 275 12.76 8.92 -6.65
N ASP A 276 14.00 8.70 -7.08
CA ASP A 276 14.32 8.23 -8.44
C ASP A 276 13.69 6.87 -8.71
N ALA A 277 13.77 5.94 -7.75
CA ALA A 277 13.16 4.61 -7.88
C ALA A 277 11.62 4.67 -7.91
N ILE A 278 11.03 5.64 -7.20
CA ILE A 278 9.59 5.91 -7.26
C ILE A 278 9.21 6.46 -8.64
N LEU A 279 10.00 7.38 -9.19
CA LEU A 279 9.77 7.95 -10.52
C LEU A 279 9.97 6.93 -11.64
N GLU A 280 10.95 6.03 -11.52
CA GLU A 280 11.17 4.94 -12.47
C GLU A 280 10.01 3.93 -12.48
N ALA A 281 9.35 3.73 -11.34
CA ALA A 281 8.23 2.82 -11.23
C ALA A 281 6.93 3.37 -11.86
N LEU A 282 6.78 4.70 -11.97
CA LEU A 282 5.56 5.36 -12.46
C LEU A 282 5.54 5.55 -13.97
#